data_AF-B5GPV4-F1
#
_entry.id   AF-B5GPV4-F1
#
_cell.length_a   1.000
_cell.length_b   1.000
_cell.length_c   1.000
_cell.angle_alpha   90.00
_cell.angle_beta   90.00
_cell.angle_gamma   90.00
#
_symmetry.space_group_name_H-M   'P 1'
#
loop_
_entity.id
_entity.type
_entity.pdbx_description
1 polymer ?
#
loop_
_entity_poly.entity_id
_entity_poly.type
_entity_poly.pdbx_seq_one_letter_code
_entity_poly.pdbx_strand_id
1 'polypeptide(L)'
;MGRMRTWSLTAVGVNLLLGIPGIVPVWLLWYFASNWPLAALGLTQREPTENDGALPVLMAMVPVLVVSALLWWLANRPLRRRTELASRLYWPLSLLATLLPSFVLMAVL
;
A
#
# COMPACT_ATOMS: atom_id res chain seq x y z
N MET A 1 -23.41 -16.77 13.38
CA MET A 1 -23.20 -15.32 13.12
C MET A 1 -22.02 -14.69 13.87
N GLY A 2 -21.83 -14.91 15.18
CA GLY A 2 -20.77 -14.23 15.96
C GLY A 2 -19.34 -14.43 15.45
N ARG A 3 -18.90 -15.69 15.28
CA ARG A 3 -17.53 -16.05 14.84
C ARG A 3 -17.16 -15.51 13.45
N MET A 4 -18.17 -15.29 12.59
CA MET A 4 -17.99 -14.86 11.20
C MET A 4 -17.67 -13.36 11.13
N ARG A 5 -18.43 -12.54 11.89
CA ARG A 5 -18.12 -11.13 12.08
C ARG A 5 -16.73 -10.95 12.69
N THR A 6 -16.32 -11.82 13.60
CA THR A 6 -14.99 -11.76 14.21
C THR A 6 -13.89 -11.85 13.16
N TRP A 7 -13.94 -12.81 12.23
CA TRP A 7 -12.91 -12.95 11.19
C TRP A 7 -12.87 -11.77 10.21
N SER A 8 -14.03 -11.23 9.83
CA SER A 8 -14.09 -10.02 9.00
C SER A 8 -13.47 -8.81 9.73
N LEU A 9 -13.78 -8.62 11.02
CA LEU A 9 -13.18 -7.55 11.83
C LEU A 9 -11.67 -7.75 12.03
N THR A 10 -11.23 -8.99 12.27
CA THR A 10 -9.80 -9.33 12.32
C THR A 10 -9.11 -8.99 11.00
N ALA A 11 -9.72 -9.31 9.86
CA ALA A 11 -9.13 -8.97 8.56
C ALA A 11 -9.00 -7.46 8.35
N VAL A 12 -10.01 -6.69 8.73
CA VAL A 12 -9.94 -5.22 8.70
C VAL A 12 -8.83 -4.71 9.62
N GLY A 13 -8.79 -5.16 10.88
CA GLY A 13 -7.78 -4.75 11.85
C GLY A 13 -6.35 -5.08 11.40
N VAL A 14 -6.12 -6.28 10.85
CA VAL A 14 -4.82 -6.67 10.29
C VAL A 14 -4.42 -5.77 9.13
N ASN A 15 -5.34 -5.49 8.19
CA ASN A 15 -5.02 -4.63 7.05
C ASN A 15 -4.77 -3.17 7.45
N LEU A 16 -5.48 -2.64 8.45
CA LEU A 16 -5.19 -1.31 9.01
C LEU A 16 -3.80 -1.26 9.68
N LEU A 17 -3.45 -2.27 10.46
CA LEU A 17 -2.13 -2.37 11.09
C LEU A 17 -1.01 -2.50 10.05
N LEU A 18 -1.21 -3.29 9.00
CA LEU A 18 -0.29 -3.38 7.86
C LEU A 18 -0.21 -2.08 7.06
N GLY A 19 -1.27 -1.26 7.09
CA GLY A 19 -1.30 0.03 6.42
C GLY A 19 -0.36 1.06 7.05
N ILE A 20 0.00 0.92 8.33
CA ILE A 20 0.97 1.80 9.00
C ILE A 20 2.37 1.68 8.36
N PRO A 21 3.03 0.51 8.33
CA PRO A 21 4.27 0.36 7.55
C PRO A 21 4.03 0.50 6.05
N GLY A 22 2.80 0.24 5.57
CA GLY A 22 2.35 0.47 4.20
C GLY A 22 2.43 1.92 3.72
N ILE A 23 2.53 2.90 4.63
CA ILE A 23 2.79 4.30 4.27
C ILE A 23 4.09 4.44 3.49
N VAL A 24 5.13 3.70 3.86
CA VAL A 24 6.46 3.76 3.21
C VAL A 24 6.40 3.39 1.72
N PRO A 25 5.89 2.20 1.32
CA PRO A 25 5.79 1.86 -0.09
C PRO A 25 4.84 2.78 -0.87
N VAL A 26 3.76 3.29 -0.27
CA VAL A 26 2.88 4.27 -0.92
C VAL A 26 3.62 5.58 -1.18
N TRP A 27 4.37 6.07 -0.20
CA TRP A 27 5.17 7.29 -0.34
C TRP A 27 6.27 7.12 -1.38
N LEU A 28 6.96 5.98 -1.44
CA LEU A 28 7.98 5.70 -2.46
C LEU A 28 7.39 5.72 -3.87
N LEU A 29 6.20 5.13 -4.06
CA LEU A 29 5.49 5.19 -5.34
C LEU A 29 5.16 6.63 -5.73
N TRP A 30 4.69 7.44 -4.77
CA TRP A 30 4.41 8.85 -5.01
C TRP A 30 5.67 9.65 -5.32
N TYR A 31 6.76 9.44 -4.58
CA TYR A 31 8.06 10.09 -4.81
C TYR A 31 8.58 9.78 -6.22
N PHE A 32 8.57 8.51 -6.61
CA PHE A 32 8.96 8.11 -7.96
C PHE A 32 8.05 8.72 -9.02
N ALA A 33 6.73 8.65 -8.84
CA ALA A 33 5.79 9.18 -9.81
C ALA A 33 5.95 10.71 -10.00
N SER A 34 6.06 11.45 -8.91
CA SER A 34 6.18 12.92 -8.90
C SER A 34 7.50 13.43 -9.47
N ASN A 35 8.61 12.70 -9.32
CA ASN A 35 9.92 13.13 -9.81
C ASN A 35 10.22 12.74 -11.26
N TRP A 36 9.57 11.70 -11.79
CA TRP A 36 9.84 11.20 -13.15
C TRP A 36 8.63 11.25 -14.08
N PRO A 37 7.70 10.28 -14.10
CA PRO A 37 6.65 10.25 -15.13
C PRO A 37 5.70 11.46 -15.05
N LEU A 38 5.32 11.91 -13.85
CA LEU A 38 4.44 13.07 -13.69
C LEU A 38 5.18 14.38 -14.00
N ALA A 39 6.45 14.49 -13.62
CA ALA A 39 7.27 15.65 -13.96
C ALA A 39 7.53 15.76 -15.46
N ALA A 40 7.78 14.63 -16.14
CA ALA A 40 7.93 14.58 -17.59
C ALA A 40 6.65 15.00 -18.33
N LEU A 41 5.48 14.81 -17.71
CA LEU A 41 4.19 15.28 -18.20
C LEU A 41 3.87 16.74 -17.78
N GLY A 42 4.75 17.40 -17.02
CA GLY A 42 4.53 18.75 -16.49
C GLY A 42 3.47 18.84 -15.40
N LEU A 43 3.04 17.71 -14.82
CA LEU A 43 2.01 17.66 -13.76
C LEU A 43 2.61 17.95 -12.37
N THR A 44 3.90 17.73 -12.21
CA THR A 44 4.65 17.95 -10.97
C THR A 44 6.01 18.59 -11.27
N GLN A 45 6.64 19.14 -10.25
CA GLN A 45 8.02 19.63 -10.33
C GLN A 45 8.95 18.58 -9.73
N ARG A 46 10.04 18.28 -10.42
CA ARG A 46 11.08 17.38 -9.91
C ARG A 46 11.83 18.07 -8.78
N GLU A 47 12.21 17.31 -7.76
CA GLU A 47 13.00 17.78 -6.63
C GLU A 47 14.32 18.39 -7.13
N PRO A 48 14.63 19.67 -6.80
CA PRO A 48 15.83 20.36 -7.30
C PRO A 48 17.15 19.67 -6.93
N THR A 49 17.17 18.89 -5.86
CA THR A 49 18.36 18.17 -5.39
C THR A 49 18.52 16.78 -6.01
N GLU A 50 17.54 16.30 -6.80
CA GLU A 50 17.55 14.94 -7.36
C GLU A 50 18.35 14.88 -8.67
N ASN A 51 19.64 14.56 -8.56
CA ASN A 51 20.63 14.52 -9.62
C ASN A 51 21.10 13.10 -10.02
N ASP A 52 20.68 12.06 -9.30
CA ASP A 52 21.17 10.68 -9.50
C ASP A 52 20.32 9.88 -10.52
N GLY A 53 19.18 10.43 -10.92
CA GLY A 53 18.29 9.82 -11.90
C GLY A 53 17.42 8.72 -11.29
N ALA A 54 16.61 8.06 -12.13
CA ALA A 54 15.57 7.14 -11.64
C ALA A 54 16.13 5.81 -11.10
N LEU A 55 17.30 5.38 -11.58
CA LEU A 55 17.79 4.02 -11.37
C LEU A 55 18.07 3.71 -9.89
N PRO A 56 18.76 4.57 -9.10
CA PRO A 56 19.00 4.30 -7.68
C PRO A 56 17.69 4.19 -6.88
N VAL A 57 16.73 5.08 -7.15
CA VAL A 57 15.41 5.05 -6.51
C VAL A 57 14.66 3.76 -6.86
N LEU A 58 14.68 3.32 -8.12
CA LEU A 58 14.09 2.05 -8.54
C LEU A 58 14.74 0.86 -7.84
N MET A 59 16.08 0.83 -7.74
CA MET A 59 16.82 -0.23 -7.06
C MET A 59 16.47 -0.33 -5.57
N ALA A 60 16.21 0.79 -4.89
CA ALA A 60 15.78 0.79 -3.49
C ALA A 60 14.28 0.49 -3.34
N MET A 61 13.44 1.09 -4.20
CA MET A 61 11.99 1.01 -4.13
C MET A 61 11.48 -0.40 -4.45
N VAL A 62 11.98 -1.04 -5.51
CA VAL A 62 11.46 -2.33 -5.98
C VAL A 62 11.54 -3.42 -4.89
N PRO A 63 12.67 -3.65 -4.19
CA PRO A 63 12.72 -4.60 -3.08
C PRO A 63 11.72 -4.29 -1.98
N VAL A 64 11.57 -3.01 -1.59
CA VAL A 64 10.63 -2.58 -0.56
C VAL A 64 9.19 -2.89 -0.97
N LEU A 65 8.82 -2.59 -2.22
CA LEU A 65 7.49 -2.91 -2.76
C LEU A 65 7.23 -4.41 -2.81
N VAL A 66 8.19 -5.19 -3.29
CA VAL A 66 8.08 -6.65 -3.38
C VAL A 66 7.89 -7.27 -2.01
N VAL A 67 8.74 -6.93 -1.04
CA VAL A 67 8.63 -7.44 0.34
C VAL A 67 7.32 -7.02 0.98
N SER A 68 6.92 -5.75 0.84
CA SER A 68 5.65 -5.26 1.38
C SER A 68 4.45 -5.99 0.79
N ALA A 69 4.42 -6.18 -0.52
CA ALA A 69 3.35 -6.90 -1.21
C ALA A 69 3.31 -8.38 -0.80
N LEU A 70 4.47 -9.04 -0.65
CA LEU A 70 4.57 -10.42 -0.19
C LEU A 70 4.07 -10.59 1.24
N LEU A 71 4.48 -9.72 2.16
CA LEU A 71 4.04 -9.74 3.55
C LEU A 71 2.52 -9.51 3.65
N TRP A 72 2.00 -8.54 2.91
CA TRP A 72 0.57 -8.27 2.84
C TRP A 72 -0.21 -9.47 2.29
N TRP A 73 0.28 -10.09 1.21
CA TRP A 73 -0.34 -11.26 0.61
C TRP A 73 -0.33 -12.47 1.55
N LEU A 74 0.80 -12.73 2.22
CA LEU A 74 0.94 -13.82 3.19
C LEU A 74 0.02 -13.65 4.40
N ALA A 75 -0.14 -12.42 4.90
CA ALA A 75 -1.06 -12.12 5.98
C ALA A 75 -2.53 -12.33 5.57
N ASN A 76 -2.89 -11.93 4.35
CA ASN A 76 -4.26 -12.01 3.84
C ASN A 76 -4.68 -13.40 3.34
N ARG A 77 -3.74 -14.22 2.86
CA ARG A 77 -4.02 -15.58 2.34
C ARG A 77 -4.78 -16.48 3.33
N PRO A 78 -4.40 -16.61 4.62
CA PRO A 78 -5.16 -17.43 5.57
C PRO A 78 -6.47 -16.76 6.01
N LEU A 79 -6.52 -15.43 6.09
CA LEU A 79 -7.73 -14.68 6.45
C LEU A 79 -8.82 -14.84 5.38
N ARG A 80 -8.45 -14.74 4.10
CA ARG A 80 -9.32 -15.00 2.94
C ARG A 80 -9.98 -16.39 2.97
N ARG A 81 -9.36 -17.38 3.60
CA ARG A 81 -9.94 -18.74 3.75
C ARG A 81 -10.92 -18.83 4.92
N ARG A 82 -10.83 -17.93 5.88
CA ARG A 82 -11.65 -17.89 7.11
C ARG A 82 -12.80 -16.90 7.02
N THR A 83 -12.75 -15.97 6.07
CA THR A 83 -13.86 -15.07 5.74
C THR A 83 -14.78 -15.67 4.68
N GLU A 84 -16.08 -15.43 4.77
CA GLU A 84 -17.07 -15.83 3.74
C GLU A 84 -17.20 -14.81 2.59
N LEU A 85 -16.43 -13.72 2.62
CA LEU A 85 -16.39 -12.75 1.54
C LEU A 85 -15.96 -13.45 0.24
N ALA A 86 -16.73 -13.21 -0.82
CA ALA A 86 -16.33 -13.61 -2.17
C ALA A 86 -14.92 -13.07 -2.44
N SER A 87 -14.05 -13.90 -3.04
CA SER A 87 -12.66 -13.50 -3.28
C SER A 87 -12.54 -12.22 -4.09
N ARG A 88 -13.51 -11.93 -4.97
CA ARG A 88 -13.59 -10.68 -5.76
C ARG A 88 -13.81 -9.43 -4.90
N LEU A 89 -14.39 -9.56 -3.70
CA LEU A 89 -14.60 -8.46 -2.76
C LEU A 89 -13.53 -8.43 -1.66
N TYR A 90 -13.06 -9.59 -1.21
CA TYR A 90 -12.08 -9.68 -0.12
C TYR A 90 -10.79 -8.92 -0.42
N TRP A 91 -10.18 -9.17 -1.59
CA TRP A 91 -8.89 -8.55 -1.96
C TRP A 91 -8.97 -7.03 -2.11
N PRO A 92 -9.92 -6.45 -2.87
CA PRO A 92 -10.00 -4.99 -2.96
C PRO A 92 -10.36 -4.34 -1.62
N LEU A 93 -11.23 -4.93 -0.80
CA LEU A 93 -11.53 -4.39 0.53
C LEU A 93 -10.32 -4.41 1.46
N SER A 94 -9.53 -5.50 1.41
CA SER A 94 -8.29 -5.61 2.19
C SER A 94 -7.26 -4.56 1.74
N LEU A 95 -7.13 -4.35 0.42
CA LEU A 95 -6.26 -3.33 -0.14
C LEU A 95 -6.71 -1.93 0.29
N LEU A 96 -8.00 -1.61 0.18
CA LEU A 96 -8.56 -0.33 0.62
C LEU A 96 -8.33 -0.09 2.12
N ALA A 97 -8.53 -1.12 2.95
CA ALA A 97 -8.24 -1.04 4.38
C ALA A 97 -6.75 -0.79 4.65
N THR A 98 -5.84 -1.41 3.89
CA THR A 98 -4.39 -1.17 3.99
C THR A 98 -3.99 0.22 3.51
N LEU A 99 -4.65 0.78 2.50
CA LEU A 99 -4.36 2.13 2.01
C LEU A 99 -4.95 3.23 2.89
N LEU A 100 -5.96 2.91 3.72
CA LEU A 100 -6.68 3.89 4.52
C LEU A 100 -5.76 4.75 5.43
N PRO A 101 -4.78 4.19 6.18
CA PRO A 101 -3.86 5.01 6.97
C PRO A 101 -3.05 6.00 6.13
N SER A 102 -2.67 5.63 4.90
CA SER A 102 -1.97 6.54 3.99
C SER A 102 -2.87 7.69 3.53
N PHE A 103 -4.12 7.41 3.16
CA PHE A 103 -5.08 8.46 2.80
C PHE A 103 -5.40 9.40 3.97
N VAL A 104 -5.55 8.85 5.18
CA VAL A 104 -5.78 9.66 6.39
C VAL A 104 -4.57 10.55 6.65
N LEU A 105 -3.35 10.01 6.55
CA LEU A 105 -2.13 10.81 6.71
C LEU A 105 -2.06 11.95 5.69
N MET A 106 -2.34 11.66 4.41
CA MET A 106 -2.38 12.66 3.34
C MET A 106 -3.48 13.72 3.51
N ALA A 107 -4.56 13.41 4.24
CA ALA A 107 -5.66 14.36 4.46
C ALA A 107 -5.43 15.29 5.66
N VAL A 108 -4.57 14.89 6.61
CA VAL A 108 -4.31 15.64 7.84
C VAL A 108 -3.03 16.48 7.77
N LEU A 109 -2.09 16.10 6.89
CA LEU A 109 -0.87 16.86 6.58
C LEU A 109 -1.08 17.77 5.38
#